data_AF-A0A849FL73-F1
#
_entry.id   AF-A0A849FL73-F1
#
_cell.length_a   1.000
_cell.length_b   1.000
_cell.length_c   1.000
_cell.angle_alpha   90.00
_cell.angle_beta   90.00
_cell.angle_gamma   90.00
#
_symmetry.space_group_name_H-M   'P 1'
#
loop_
_entity.id
_entity.type
_entity.pdbx_description
1 polymer ?
#
loop_
_entity_poly.entity_id
_entity_poly.type
_entity_poly.pdbx_seq_one_letter_code
_entity_poly.pdbx_strand_id
1 'polypeptide(L)'
;MSIDLASFAKENGVKYFMISFTDLFGGQRAKLVPAQAIADMQEEGAGFAGFATWLDMTPAHPDMLAVPDPSSVIQLPWKPEVAWVAGNCVMEGE
;
A
#
# COMPACT_ATOMS: atom_id res chain seq x y z
N MET A 1 19.86 -0.18 -1.81
CA MET A 1 19.15 0.24 -0.59
C MET A 1 17.72 0.52 -0.99
N SER A 2 16.74 -0.11 -0.35
CA SER A 2 15.33 0.23 -0.56
C SER A 2 15.07 1.65 -0.04
N ILE A 3 14.13 2.36 -0.67
CA ILE A 3 13.71 3.69 -0.23
C ILE A 3 13.01 3.57 1.13
N ASP A 4 13.35 4.43 2.09
CA ASP A 4 12.62 4.56 3.36
C ASP A 4 11.45 5.53 3.18
N LEU A 5 10.21 5.02 3.23
CA LEU A 5 9.03 5.82 2.92
C LEU A 5 8.75 6.89 3.99
N ALA A 6 9.15 6.66 5.25
CA ALA A 6 9.02 7.67 6.30
C ALA A 6 9.93 8.88 6.05
N SER A 7 11.15 8.65 5.58
CA SER A 7 12.10 9.70 5.18
C SER A 7 11.64 10.39 3.90
N PHE A 8 11.19 9.62 2.90
CA PHE A 8 10.56 10.16 1.68
C PHE A 8 9.41 11.11 2.04
N ALA A 9 8.58 10.75 3.02
CA ALA A 9 7.46 11.58 3.44
C ALA A 9 7.90 12.93 4.01
N LYS A 10 8.90 12.91 4.90
CA LYS A 10 9.46 14.10 5.54
C LYS A 10 10.10 15.04 4.53
N GLU A 11 10.85 14.48 3.58
CA GLU A 11 11.58 15.24 2.56
C GLU A 11 10.63 15.88 1.53
N ASN A 12 9.55 15.19 1.16
CA ASN A 12 8.65 15.62 0.08
C ASN A 12 7.34 16.26 0.58
N GLY A 13 7.15 16.40 1.90
CA GLY A 13 5.93 16.98 2.48
C GLY A 13 4.67 16.11 2.31
N VAL A 14 4.85 14.79 2.16
CA VAL A 14 3.74 13.83 2.04
C VAL A 14 3.12 13.59 3.41
N LYS A 15 1.80 13.69 3.50
CA LYS A 15 1.00 13.46 4.71
C LYS A 15 0.33 12.10 4.72
N TYR A 16 0.04 11.55 3.53
CA TYR A 16 -0.64 10.28 3.37
C TYR A 16 -0.03 9.44 2.25
N PHE A 17 -0.03 8.14 2.42
CA PHE A 17 0.31 7.16 1.40
C PHE A 17 -0.96 6.43 0.95
N MET A 18 -1.13 6.33 -0.36
CA MET A 18 -2.13 5.50 -1.01
C MET A 18 -1.46 4.19 -1.39
N ILE A 19 -1.42 3.23 -0.45
CA ILE A 19 -0.90 1.89 -0.68
C ILE A 19 -1.90 1.16 -1.55
N SER A 20 -1.48 0.77 -2.75
CA SER A 20 -2.39 0.37 -3.82
C SER A 20 -1.97 -0.95 -4.44
N PHE A 21 -2.93 -1.82 -4.72
CA PHE A 21 -2.70 -3.02 -5.52
C PHE A 21 -3.76 -3.14 -6.63
N THR A 22 -3.50 -4.03 -7.58
CA THR A 22 -4.38 -4.30 -8.71
C THR A 22 -4.98 -5.68 -8.55
N ASP A 23 -6.31 -5.80 -8.62
CA ASP A 23 -6.98 -7.11 -8.61
C ASP A 23 -7.01 -7.78 -9.99
N LEU A 24 -7.58 -9.00 -10.09
CA LEU A 24 -7.53 -9.81 -11.32
C LEU A 24 -8.24 -9.16 -12.53
N PHE A 25 -9.10 -8.16 -12.32
CA PHE A 25 -9.78 -7.44 -13.42
C PHE A 25 -9.19 -6.04 -13.66
N GLY A 26 -8.02 -5.74 -13.09
CA GLY A 26 -7.37 -4.44 -13.25
C GLY A 26 -7.89 -3.35 -12.32
N GLY A 27 -8.78 -3.67 -11.37
CA GLY A 27 -9.32 -2.71 -10.42
C GLY A 27 -8.25 -2.23 -9.45
N GLN A 28 -8.10 -0.92 -9.30
CA GLN A 28 -7.22 -0.34 -8.30
C GLN A 28 -7.88 -0.36 -6.93
N ARG A 29 -7.22 -1.01 -5.98
CA ARG A 29 -7.63 -1.10 -4.57
C ARG A 29 -6.60 -0.38 -3.73
N ALA A 30 -7.03 0.49 -2.83
CA ALA A 30 -6.08 1.24 -2.03
C ALA A 30 -6.58 1.51 -0.61
N LYS A 31 -5.62 1.74 0.29
CA LYS A 31 -5.83 2.25 1.64
C LYS A 31 -5.03 3.54 1.79
N LEU A 32 -5.70 4.58 2.30
CA LEU A 32 -5.05 5.84 2.62
C LEU A 32 -4.49 5.77 4.05
N VAL A 33 -3.18 5.77 4.18
CA VAL A 33 -2.46 5.62 5.46
C VAL A 33 -1.75 6.93 5.79
N PRO A 34 -1.83 7.46 7.02
CA PRO A 34 -1.05 8.64 7.40
C PRO A 34 0.45 8.33 7.44
N ALA A 35 1.30 9.32 7.11
CA ALA A 35 2.75 9.17 7.10
C ALA A 35 3.34 8.69 8.44
N GLN A 36 2.64 8.90 9.56
CA GLN A 36 3.06 8.39 10.87
C GLN A 36 3.07 6.86 10.97
N ALA A 37 2.26 6.17 10.16
CA ALA A 37 2.13 4.71 10.18
C ALA A 37 2.83 4.02 9.00
N ILE A 38 3.53 4.77 8.13
CA ILE A 38 4.06 4.19 6.88
C ILE A 38 5.23 3.23 7.10
N ALA A 39 6.01 3.41 8.18
CA ALA A 39 7.11 2.50 8.50
C ALA A 39 6.59 1.09 8.78
N ASP A 40 5.59 0.97 9.67
CA ASP A 40 4.93 -0.29 9.98
C ASP A 40 4.30 -0.90 8.72
N MET A 41 3.62 -0.10 7.88
CA MET A 41 3.06 -0.62 6.63
C MET A 41 4.13 -1.06 5.63
N GLN A 42 5.31 -0.43 5.61
CA GLN A 42 6.40 -0.82 4.72
C GLN A 42 7.02 -2.16 5.13
N GLU A 43 7.01 -2.48 6.42
CA GLU A 43 7.51 -3.74 6.97
C GLU A 43 6.45 -4.85 6.94
N GLU A 44 5.25 -4.56 7.44
CA GLU A 44 4.20 -5.56 7.68
C GLU A 44 3.12 -5.58 6.59
N GLY A 45 2.98 -4.51 5.81
CA GLY A 45 1.92 -4.36 4.80
C GLY A 45 0.60 -3.82 5.34
N ALA A 46 -0.24 -3.32 4.43
CA ALA A 46 -1.57 -2.82 4.75
C ALA A 46 -2.62 -3.94 4.62
N GLY A 47 -3.38 -4.22 5.69
CA GLY A 47 -4.40 -5.28 5.68
C GLY A 47 -5.65 -4.98 4.86
N PHE A 48 -6.08 -5.95 4.06
CA PHE A 48 -7.33 -5.95 3.30
C PHE A 48 -7.99 -7.33 3.39
N ALA A 49 -9.31 -7.35 3.56
CA ALA A 49 -10.09 -8.56 3.33
C ALA A 49 -10.11 -8.86 1.82
N GLY A 50 -9.26 -9.78 1.35
CA GLY A 50 -9.08 -10.05 -0.08
C GLY A 50 -10.38 -10.50 -0.79
N PHE A 51 -11.29 -11.16 -0.06
CA PHE A 51 -12.63 -11.51 -0.55
C PHE A 51 -13.47 -10.32 -1.01
N ALA A 52 -13.29 -9.13 -0.41
CA ALA A 52 -14.02 -7.93 -0.80
C ALA A 52 -13.50 -7.32 -2.12
N THR A 53 -12.52 -7.97 -2.75
CA THR A 53 -11.93 -7.59 -4.03
C THR A 53 -12.10 -8.71 -5.05
N TRP A 54 -11.54 -8.56 -6.24
CA TRP A 54 -11.59 -9.60 -7.26
C TRP A 54 -10.35 -10.50 -7.25
N LEU A 55 -10.08 -11.14 -6.11
CA LEU A 55 -8.95 -12.07 -5.94
C LEU A 55 -9.39 -13.54 -5.76
N ASP A 56 -10.66 -13.86 -6.01
CA ASP A 56 -11.22 -15.22 -5.90
C ASP A 56 -10.96 -15.89 -4.54
N MET A 57 -11.19 -15.14 -3.47
CA MET A 57 -11.02 -15.58 -2.08
C MET A 57 -12.37 -15.87 -1.42
N THR A 58 -12.38 -16.33 -0.18
CA THR A 58 -13.61 -16.49 0.62
C THR A 58 -13.59 -15.56 1.83
N PRO A 59 -14.75 -15.23 2.43
CA PRO A 59 -14.79 -14.40 3.65
C PRO A 59 -14.06 -15.01 4.86
N ALA A 60 -13.73 -16.31 4.80
CA ALA A 60 -13.05 -17.02 5.87
C ALA A 60 -11.52 -17.01 5.75
N HIS A 61 -10.97 -16.56 4.61
CA HIS A 61 -9.53 -16.37 4.49
C HIS A 61 -9.06 -15.25 5.42
N PRO A 62 -7.82 -15.33 5.93
CA PRO A 62 -7.22 -14.22 6.67
C PRO A 62 -7.10 -12.98 5.78
N ASP A 63 -6.86 -11.83 6.41
CA ASP A 63 -6.53 -10.63 5.68
C ASP A 63 -5.28 -10.84 4.83
N MET A 64 -5.33 -10.35 3.59
CA MET A 64 -4.17 -10.19 2.73
C MET A 64 -3.48 -8.87 3.09
N LEU A 65 -2.16 -8.87 3.05
CA LEU A 65 -1.32 -7.71 3.34
C LEU A 65 -0.76 -7.15 2.04
N ALA A 66 -1.12 -5.91 1.69
CA ALA A 66 -0.49 -5.21 0.58
C ALA A 66 0.81 -4.55 1.07
N VAL A 67 1.94 -5.23 0.87
CA VAL A 67 3.27 -4.77 1.26
C VAL A 67 3.79 -3.77 0.21
N PRO A 68 3.98 -2.48 0.54
CA PRO A 68 4.45 -1.46 -0.40
C PRO A 68 5.81 -1.81 -1.00
N ASP A 69 5.96 -1.70 -2.33
CA ASP A 69 7.25 -1.61 -3.00
C ASP A 69 7.73 -0.15 -2.97
N PRO A 70 8.72 0.20 -2.14
CA PRO A 70 9.13 1.59 -1.98
C PRO A 70 9.73 2.20 -3.24
N SER A 71 10.25 1.38 -4.17
CA SER A 71 10.81 1.86 -5.43
C SER A 71 9.77 2.42 -6.39
N SER A 72 8.49 2.08 -6.16
CA SER A 72 7.35 2.52 -6.96
C SER A 72 6.70 3.83 -6.45
N VAL A 73 7.24 4.44 -5.39
CA VAL A 73 6.61 5.60 -4.76
C VAL A 73 6.54 6.78 -5.72
N ILE A 74 5.34 7.35 -5.85
CA ILE A 74 5.06 8.51 -6.71
C ILE A 74 4.26 9.52 -5.90
N GLN A 75 4.83 10.71 -5.66
CA GLN A 75 4.06 11.84 -5.16
C GLN A 75 3.05 12.28 -6.22
N LEU A 76 1.77 12.39 -5.87
CA LEU A 76 0.73 12.73 -6.84
C LEU A 76 0.93 14.18 -7.32
N PRO A 77 1.13 14.44 -8.63
CA PRO A 77 1.41 15.79 -9.13
C PRO A 77 0.30 16.81 -8.86
N TRP A 78 -0.95 16.35 -8.78
CA TRP A 78 -2.13 17.18 -8.54
C TRP A 78 -2.53 17.28 -7.06
N LYS A 79 -1.91 16.48 -6.18
CA LYS A 79 -2.18 16.46 -4.74
C LYS A 79 -0.91 16.07 -3.95
N PRO A 80 0.08 16.99 -3.85
CA PRO A 80 1.41 16.65 -3.37
C PRO A 80 1.47 16.14 -1.92
N GLU A 81 0.46 16.41 -1.10
CA GLU A 81 0.38 15.84 0.25
C GLU A 81 0.06 14.33 0.28
N VAL A 82 -0.18 13.70 -0.88
CA VAL A 82 -0.42 12.26 -1.03
C VAL A 82 0.64 11.65 -1.95
N ALA A 83 1.23 10.53 -1.54
CA ALA A 83 2.03 9.68 -2.41
C ALA A 83 1.30 8.36 -2.68
N TRP A 84 1.31 7.89 -3.92
CA TRP A 84 0.89 6.55 -4.29
C TRP A 84 2.09 5.60 -4.21
N VAL A 85 1.84 4.35 -3.83
CA VAL A 85 2.85 3.30 -3.83
C VAL A 85 2.19 1.96 -4.19
N ALA A 86 2.81 1.21 -5.10
CA ALA A 86 2.36 -0.13 -5.46
C ALA A 86 2.59 -1.07 -4.27
N GLY A 87 1.65 -1.98 -4.01
CA GLY A 87 1.72 -3.00 -2.98
C GLY A 87 1.66 -4.40 -3.57
N ASN A 88 2.58 -5.26 -3.15
CA ASN A 88 2.53 -6.69 -3.42
C ASN A 88 1.57 -7.34 -2.42
N CYS A 89 0.62 -8.13 -2.93
CA CYS A 89 -0.32 -8.86 -2.09
C CYS A 89 0.39 -10.09 -1.52
N VAL A 90 0.48 -10.17 -0.19
CA VAL A 90 1.06 -11.27 0.57
C VAL A 90 0.00 -11.85 1.48
N MET A 91 -0.08 -13.17 1.60
CA MET A 91 -0.99 -13.83 2.54
C MET A 91 -0.30 -15.05 3.14
N GLU A 92 -0.42 -15.23 4.46
CA GLU A 92 0.23 -16.34 5.17
C GLU A 92 1.77 -16.39 5.01
N GLY A 93 2.39 -15.26 4.67
CA GLY A 93 3.84 -15.12 4.51
C GLY A 93 4.36 -15.41 3.10
N GLU A 94 3.47 -15.63 2.13
CA GLU A 94 3.78 -15.85 0.70
C GLU A 94 3.24 -14.73 -0.20
#